data_AF-A0A093Y2J1-F1
#
_entry.id   AF-A0A093Y2J1-F1
#
_cell.length_a   1.000
_cell.length_b   1.000
_cell.length_c   1.000
_cell.angle_alpha   90.00
_cell.angle_beta   90.00
_cell.angle_gamma   90.00
#
_symmetry.space_group_name_H-M   'P 1'
#
loop_
_entity.id
_entity.type
_entity.pdbx_description
1 polymer ?
#
loop_
_entity_poly.entity_id
_entity_poly.type
_entity_poly.pdbx_seq_one_letter_code
_entity_poly.pdbx_strand_id
1 'polypeptide(L)'
;MRTSIILAAVALLTPSLAAYTCPSSLGPLNTPKCCVGYSEIDCTDPSEAPKNFSDFLRLCGEANGKDPNCCLVLPGTNSVADCRPAPVTLD
;
A
#
# COMPACT_ATOMS: atom_id res chain seq x y z
N MET A 1 42.75 -3.34 20.11
CA MET A 1 41.93 -3.35 18.89
C MET A 1 40.79 -4.35 19.10
N ARG A 2 39.55 -3.88 19.27
CA ARG A 2 38.34 -4.72 19.34
C ARG A 2 37.37 -4.17 18.31
N THR A 3 37.39 -4.75 17.11
CA THR A 3 36.55 -4.34 16.00
C THR A 3 35.23 -5.08 16.13
N SER A 4 34.23 -4.43 16.71
CA SER A 4 32.85 -4.95 16.71
C SER A 4 32.29 -4.76 15.30
N ILE A 5 32.20 -5.87 14.56
CA ILE A 5 31.57 -5.91 13.24
C ILE A 5 30.06 -5.90 13.48
N ILE A 6 29.43 -4.74 13.23
CA ILE A 6 27.97 -4.62 13.14
C ILE A 6 27.59 -5.14 11.75
N LEU A 7 27.14 -6.38 11.65
CA LEU A 7 26.50 -6.90 10.44
C LEU A 7 25.03 -6.54 10.51
N ALA A 8 24.71 -5.41 9.87
CA ALA A 8 23.36 -5.05 9.48
C ALA A 8 22.74 -6.21 8.69
N ALA A 9 21.63 -6.76 9.19
CA ALA A 9 20.83 -7.68 8.43
C ALA A 9 20.27 -6.94 7.20
N VAL A 10 20.80 -7.31 6.05
CA VAL A 10 20.42 -6.86 4.72
C VAL A 10 18.97 -7.30 4.45
N ALA A 11 18.02 -6.37 4.60
CA ALA A 11 16.64 -6.53 4.13
C ALA A 11 16.48 -6.06 2.66
N LEU A 12 17.47 -6.35 1.82
CA LEU A 12 17.45 -5.96 0.40
C LEU A 12 16.92 -7.12 -0.44
N LEU A 13 15.83 -6.86 -1.18
CA LEU A 13 15.34 -7.60 -2.37
C LEU A 13 14.25 -8.66 -2.17
N THR A 14 13.30 -8.47 -1.25
CA THR A 14 11.92 -8.75 -1.70
C THR A 14 11.48 -7.51 -2.47
N PRO A 15 11.20 -7.58 -3.79
CA PRO A 15 10.52 -6.47 -4.45
C PRO A 15 9.25 -6.25 -3.63
N SER A 16 9.21 -5.09 -2.97
CA SER A 16 8.23 -4.78 -1.95
C SER A 16 6.86 -5.07 -2.54
N LEU A 17 6.09 -5.97 -1.94
CA LEU A 17 4.72 -6.26 -2.40
C LEU A 17 3.85 -4.98 -2.48
N ALA A 18 4.24 -3.94 -1.74
CA ALA A 18 3.71 -2.58 -1.83
C ALA A 18 3.99 -1.84 -3.17
N ALA A 19 5.05 -2.21 -3.89
CA ALA A 19 5.47 -1.51 -5.11
C ALA A 19 4.56 -1.76 -6.32
N TYR A 20 3.81 -2.86 -6.34
CA TYR A 20 2.93 -3.20 -7.47
C TYR A 20 1.49 -2.69 -7.30
N THR A 21 1.11 -2.33 -6.06
CA THR A 21 -0.21 -1.79 -5.74
C THR A 21 -0.17 -0.29 -5.49
N CYS A 22 0.84 0.21 -4.77
CA CYS A 22 1.10 1.64 -4.59
C CYS A 22 2.59 1.95 -4.83
N PRO A 23 3.01 2.13 -6.09
CA PRO A 23 4.42 2.31 -6.42
C PRO A 23 4.98 3.55 -5.73
N SER A 24 6.25 3.48 -5.33
CA SER A 24 6.96 4.60 -4.68
C SER A 24 7.05 5.86 -5.54
N SER A 25 6.83 5.75 -6.85
CA SER A 25 6.69 6.90 -7.77
C SER A 25 5.49 7.80 -7.45
N LEU A 26 4.49 7.30 -6.71
CA LEU A 26 3.37 8.11 -6.21
C LEU A 26 3.73 8.91 -4.94
N GLY A 27 4.98 8.82 -4.49
CA GLY A 27 5.50 9.58 -3.35
C GLY A 27 4.77 9.24 -2.05
N PRO A 28 4.09 10.21 -1.41
CA PRO A 28 3.42 10.01 -0.13
C PRO A 28 2.19 9.08 -0.21
N LEU A 29 1.66 8.82 -1.41
CA LEU A 29 0.52 7.93 -1.65
C LEU A 29 1.00 6.49 -1.84
N ASN A 30 1.58 5.91 -0.78
CA ASN A 30 2.22 4.59 -0.81
C ASN A 30 1.50 3.55 0.06
N THR A 31 0.36 3.90 0.65
CA THR A 31 -0.38 3.01 1.54
C THR A 31 -1.63 2.47 0.82
N PRO A 32 -1.77 1.15 0.63
CA PRO A 32 -2.95 0.57 0.00
C PRO A 32 -4.18 0.66 0.93
N LYS A 33 -5.30 1.12 0.39
CA LYS A 33 -6.62 1.17 1.05
C LYS A 33 -7.72 0.75 0.09
N CYS A 34 -8.82 0.26 0.65
CA CYS A 34 -10.07 0.03 -0.06
C CYS A 34 -11.05 1.15 0.30
N CYS A 35 -11.46 1.95 -0.68
CA CYS A 35 -12.30 3.14 -0.45
C CYS A 35 -13.57 3.10 -1.30
N VAL A 36 -14.60 3.85 -0.89
CA VAL A 36 -15.80 4.01 -1.72
C VAL A 36 -15.49 5.02 -2.82
N GLY A 37 -15.36 4.53 -4.06
CA GLY A 37 -14.94 5.33 -5.22
C GLY A 37 -13.53 5.90 -5.10
N TYR A 38 -13.29 7.03 -5.78
CA TYR A 38 -12.00 7.73 -5.81
C TYR A 38 -11.86 8.77 -4.70
N SER A 39 -12.27 8.44 -3.47
CA SER A 39 -12.35 9.41 -2.39
C SER A 39 -11.70 8.91 -1.10
N GLU A 40 -11.34 9.86 -0.24
CA GLU A 40 -10.79 9.63 1.10
C GLU A 40 -11.83 9.11 2.10
N ILE A 41 -13.09 8.97 1.66
CA ILE A 41 -14.23 8.70 2.52
C ILE A 41 -14.46 7.19 2.61
N ASP A 42 -14.63 6.70 3.84
CA ASP A 42 -14.86 5.28 4.13
C ASP A 42 -13.78 4.36 3.54
N CYS A 43 -12.51 4.75 3.73
CA CYS A 43 -11.38 3.90 3.43
C CYS A 43 -11.11 2.91 4.56
N THR A 44 -10.91 1.64 4.22
CA THR A 44 -10.50 0.58 5.13
C THR A 44 -9.24 -0.10 4.62
N ASP A 45 -8.52 -0.78 5.51
CA ASP A 45 -7.43 -1.65 5.06
C ASP A 45 -7.99 -2.85 4.27
N PRO A 46 -7.30 -3.32 3.22
CA PRO A 46 -7.59 -4.64 2.66
C PRO A 46 -7.41 -5.71 3.75
N SER A 47 -8.13 -6.82 3.64
CA SER A 47 -8.10 -7.90 4.65
C SER A 47 -6.71 -8.55 4.79
N GLU A 48 -5.87 -8.45 3.76
CA GLU A 48 -4.47 -8.85 3.75
C GLU A 48 -3.66 -7.97 2.79
N ALA A 49 -2.33 -8.07 2.84
CA ALA A 49 -1.46 -7.33 1.94
C ALA A 49 -1.59 -7.87 0.50
N PRO A 50 -2.03 -7.06 -0.47
CA PRO A 50 -2.21 -7.51 -1.84
C PRO A 50 -0.88 -7.86 -2.51
N LYS A 51 -0.87 -8.92 -3.33
CA LYS A 51 0.34 -9.39 -4.04
C LYS A 51 0.52 -8.76 -5.42
N ASN A 52 -0.57 -8.35 -6.05
CA ASN A 52 -0.63 -7.70 -7.36
C ASN A 52 -1.93 -6.88 -7.48
N PHE A 53 -2.11 -6.17 -8.60
CA PHE A 53 -3.32 -5.34 -8.78
C PHE A 53 -4.61 -6.16 -8.82
N SER A 54 -4.60 -7.34 -9.45
CA SER A 54 -5.79 -8.21 -9.49
C SER A 54 -6.21 -8.69 -8.09
N ASP A 55 -5.23 -9.02 -7.24
CA ASP A 55 -5.45 -9.40 -5.86
C ASP A 55 -5.97 -8.20 -5.05
N PHE A 56 -5.42 -7.01 -5.28
CA PHE A 56 -5.89 -5.78 -4.63
C PHE A 56 -7.35 -5.48 -4.99
N LEU A 57 -7.71 -5.59 -6.27
CA LEU A 57 -9.08 -5.42 -6.73
C LEU A 57 -10.03 -6.44 -6.08
N ARG A 58 -9.63 -7.72 -6.02
CA ARG A 58 -10.41 -8.78 -5.35
C ARG A 58 -10.63 -8.47 -3.87
N LEU A 59 -9.57 -8.14 -3.14
CA LEU A 59 -9.62 -7.86 -1.71
C LEU A 59 -10.51 -6.66 -1.38
N CYS A 60 -10.45 -5.60 -2.19
CA CYS A 60 -11.33 -4.44 -2.01
C CYS A 60 -12.78 -4.73 -2.43
N GLY A 61 -13.00 -5.57 -3.45
CA GLY A 61 -14.32 -6.08 -3.79
C GLY A 61 -14.97 -6.86 -2.65
N GLU A 62 -14.19 -7.68 -1.93
CA GLU A 62 -14.64 -8.39 -0.72
C GLU A 62 -14.94 -7.43 0.45
N ALA A 63 -14.31 -6.26 0.48
CA ALA A 63 -14.51 -5.22 1.48
C ALA A 63 -15.75 -4.34 1.20
N ASN A 64 -16.91 -4.98 1.02
CA ASN A 64 -18.20 -4.33 0.68
C ASN A 64 -18.23 -3.66 -0.71
N GLY A 65 -17.53 -4.21 -1.69
CA GLY A 65 -17.53 -3.68 -3.07
C GLY A 65 -16.77 -2.36 -3.22
N LYS A 66 -15.71 -2.16 -2.43
CA LYS A 66 -14.85 -0.96 -2.48
C LYS A 66 -13.80 -1.07 -3.59
N ASP A 67 -13.20 0.07 -3.92
CA ASP A 67 -12.17 0.20 -4.96
C ASP A 67 -10.76 0.29 -4.37
N PRO A 68 -9.75 -0.27 -5.07
CA PRO A 68 -8.35 -0.16 -4.67
C PRO A 68 -7.82 1.26 -4.85
N ASN A 69 -7.30 1.85 -3.78
CA ASN A 69 -6.75 3.19 -3.74
C ASN A 69 -5.38 3.22 -3.03
N CYS A 70 -4.56 4.18 -3.41
CA CYS A 70 -3.30 4.51 -2.77
C CYS A 70 -3.46 5.81 -2.01
N CYS A 71 -3.23 5.75 -0.71
CA CYS A 71 -3.55 6.84 0.20
C CYS A 71 -2.32 7.32 0.96
N LEU A 72 -2.34 8.60 1.30
CA LEU A 72 -1.45 9.23 2.25
C LEU A 72 -2.09 9.08 3.62
N VAL A 73 -1.47 8.27 4.47
CA VAL A 73 -1.85 8.15 5.88
C VAL A 73 -0.93 9.03 6.70
N LEU A 74 -1.50 9.92 7.51
CA LEU A 74 -0.71 10.83 8.33
C LEU A 74 0.08 10.05 9.40
N PRO A 75 1.39 10.27 9.51
CA PRO A 75 2.24 9.50 10.42
C PRO A 75 1.78 9.65 11.87
N GLY A 76 1.75 8.52 12.59
CA GLY A 76 1.28 8.47 13.98
C GLY A 76 -0.25 8.50 14.13
N THR A 77 -1.00 8.43 13.03
CA THR A 77 -2.46 8.33 13.02
C THR A 77 -2.93 7.26 12.05
N ASN A 78 -4.22 6.92 12.09
CA ASN A 78 -4.89 6.14 11.04
C ASN A 78 -5.69 7.04 10.08
N SER A 79 -5.44 8.34 10.11
CA SER A 79 -6.16 9.32 9.30
C SER A 79 -5.61 9.33 7.88
N VAL A 80 -6.52 9.18 6.92
CA VAL A 80 -6.25 9.36 5.50
C VAL A 80 -6.36 10.87 5.17
N ALA A 81 -5.37 11.40 4.46
CA ALA A 81 -5.32 12.82 4.09
C ALA A 81 -5.42 13.10 2.57
N ASP A 82 -5.16 12.08 1.74
CA ASP A 82 -5.44 12.08 0.31
C ASP A 82 -5.47 10.61 -0.16
N CYS A 83 -6.29 10.31 -1.15
CA CYS A 83 -6.36 9.01 -1.81
C CYS A 83 -6.46 9.20 -3.32
N ARG A 84 -5.73 8.37 -4.06
CA ARG A 84 -5.82 8.29 -5.51
C ARG A 84 -6.12 6.85 -5.94
N PRO A 85 -6.79 6.66 -7.09
CA PRO A 85 -6.97 5.33 -7.64
C PRO A 85 -5.62 4.62 -7.76
N ALA A 86 -5.57 3.36 -7.34
CA ALA A 86 -4.36 2.57 -7.54
C ALA A 86 -4.09 2.44 -9.06
N PRO A 87 -2.84 2.66 -9.51
CA PRO A 87 -2.53 2.55 -10.94
C PRO A 87 -2.75 1.10 -11.38
N VAL A 88 -3.49 0.93 -12.48
CA VAL A 88 -3.66 -0.40 -13.07
C VAL A 88 -2.30 -0.84 -13.63
N THR A 89 -1.65 -1.75 -12.92
CA THR A 89 -0.49 -2.47 -13.41
C THR A 89 -1.01 -3.75 -14.07
N LEU A 90 -0.75 -3.89 -15.37
CA LEU A 90 -0.97 -5.15 -16.07
C LEU A 90 0.15 -6.09 -15.61
N ASP A 91 -0.11 -6.86 -14.56
CA ASP A 91 0.70 -8.01 -14.13
C ASP A 91 0.76 -9.09 -15.22
#